data_AF-A0A2H0B7P2-F1
#
_entry.id   AF-A0A2H0B7P2-F1
#
_cell.length_a   1.000
_cell.length_b   1.000
_cell.length_c   1.000
_cell.angle_alpha   90.00
_cell.angle_beta   90.00
_cell.angle_gamma   90.00
#
_symmetry.space_group_name_H-M   'P 1'
#
loop_
_entity.id
_entity.type
_entity.pdbx_description
1 polymer ?
#
loop_
_entity_poly.entity_id
_entity_poly.type
_entity_poly.pdbx_seq_one_letter_code
_entity_poly.pdbx_strand_id
1 'polypeptide(L)'
;NRPQPPEIWGGDFRDYIRFHLPSFAKNVTFSVNDNNNNIDTDLVEVNKLENSDVTVYGFFVVIPHQENKIITVNYELPVEPKGQYSLYFQKQSGIPSYPMLVELINNKGTFQSRKDLDRDQSMLF
;
A
#
# COMPACT_ATOMS: atom_id res chain seq x y z
N ASN A 1 40.05 3.95 -9.32
CA ASN A 1 38.85 4.71 -8.93
C ASN A 1 37.62 3.85 -9.10
N ARG A 2 37.00 3.41 -8.00
CA ARG A 2 35.67 2.79 -8.04
C ARG A 2 34.64 3.92 -8.00
N PRO A 3 33.73 4.04 -8.97
CA PRO A 3 32.71 5.08 -8.92
C PRO A 3 31.84 4.87 -7.68
N GLN A 4 31.63 5.94 -6.91
CA GLN A 4 30.66 5.95 -5.82
C GLN A 4 29.26 6.05 -6.44
N PRO A 5 28.30 5.23 -6.00
CA PRO A 5 26.92 5.38 -6.44
C PRO A 5 26.40 6.77 -6.06
N PRO A 6 25.54 7.40 -6.90
CA PRO A 6 24.96 8.70 -6.58
C PRO A 6 24.10 8.60 -5.31
N GLU A 7 24.15 9.64 -4.46
CA GLU A 7 23.32 9.74 -3.24
C GLU A 7 21.82 9.79 -3.56
N ILE A 8 21.47 10.21 -4.79
CA ILE A 8 20.10 10.36 -5.25
C ILE A 8 20.01 9.74 -6.65
N TRP A 9 19.14 8.76 -6.83
CA TRP A 9 18.72 8.32 -8.17
C TRP A 9 17.69 9.35 -8.65
N GLY A 10 18.17 10.40 -9.33
CA GLY A 10 17.33 11.50 -9.81
C GLY A 10 16.45 11.05 -10.97
N GLY A 11 15.22 10.63 -10.67
CA GLY A 11 14.21 10.25 -11.65
C GLY A 11 12.90 9.85 -10.97
N ASP A 12 11.85 9.69 -11.77
CA ASP A 12 10.58 9.16 -11.27
C ASP A 12 10.78 7.73 -10.79
N PHE A 13 10.15 7.44 -9.66
CA PHE A 13 10.33 6.19 -8.94
C PHE A 13 9.13 5.28 -9.17
N ARG A 14 9.34 4.08 -9.70
CA ARG A 14 8.28 3.06 -9.83
C ARG A 14 8.34 2.10 -8.65
N ASP A 15 7.32 2.10 -7.82
CA ASP A 15 7.15 1.16 -6.72
C ASP A 15 6.09 0.11 -7.05
N TYR A 16 6.17 -1.05 -6.39
CA TYR A 16 5.12 -2.06 -6.42
C TYR A 16 4.60 -2.30 -5.01
N ILE A 17 3.32 -2.04 -4.80
CA ILE A 17 2.69 -2.10 -3.49
C ILE A 17 1.65 -3.22 -3.49
N ARG A 18 1.63 -4.00 -2.40
CA ARG A 18 0.66 -5.07 -2.18
C ARG A 18 -0.14 -4.84 -0.89
N PHE A 19 -1.46 -4.96 -1.02
CA PHE A 19 -2.38 -4.97 0.11
C PHE A 19 -2.98 -6.35 0.28
N HIS A 20 -2.88 -6.87 1.49
CA HIS A 20 -3.42 -8.17 1.89
C HIS A 20 -4.71 -7.92 2.67
N LEU A 21 -5.87 -8.07 2.02
CA LEU A 21 -7.17 -7.85 2.65
C LEU A 21 -7.84 -9.19 2.98
N PRO A 22 -8.68 -9.28 4.01
CA PRO A 22 -9.48 -10.47 4.24
C PRO A 22 -10.31 -10.85 3.02
N SER A 23 -10.42 -12.15 2.72
CA SER A 23 -11.11 -12.68 1.53
C SER A 23 -12.61 -12.35 1.49
N PHE A 24 -13.19 -12.02 2.63
CA PHE A 24 -14.58 -11.60 2.78
C PHE A 24 -14.78 -10.07 2.77
N ALA A 25 -13.70 -9.28 2.59
CA ALA A 25 -13.81 -7.84 2.44
C ALA A 25 -14.65 -7.51 1.20
N LYS A 26 -15.55 -6.54 1.32
CA LYS A 26 -16.47 -6.12 0.26
C LYS A 26 -16.21 -4.68 -0.17
N ASN A 27 -16.70 -4.33 -1.35
CA ASN A 27 -16.64 -2.97 -1.91
C ASN A 27 -15.22 -2.38 -1.89
N VAL A 28 -14.22 -3.21 -2.19
CA VAL A 28 -12.81 -2.79 -2.20
C VAL A 28 -12.60 -1.79 -3.34
N THR A 29 -12.18 -0.58 -3.00
CA THR A 29 -11.87 0.48 -3.97
C THR A 29 -10.51 1.09 -3.67
N PHE A 30 -9.83 1.50 -4.74
CA PHE A 30 -8.51 2.12 -4.70
C PHE A 30 -8.59 3.50 -5.33
N SER A 31 -7.96 4.48 -4.71
CA SER A 31 -7.72 5.78 -5.33
C SER A 31 -6.31 6.26 -5.05
N VAL A 32 -5.76 7.03 -5.99
CA VAL A 32 -4.49 7.73 -5.81
C VAL A 32 -4.77 9.22 -5.91
N ASN A 33 -4.25 9.99 -4.96
CA ASN A 33 -4.29 11.44 -5.07
C ASN A 33 -3.33 11.86 -6.17
N ASP A 34 -3.88 12.06 -7.37
CA ASP A 34 -3.17 12.63 -8.50
C ASP A 34 -3.88 13.92 -8.91
N ASN A 35 -3.11 14.99 -9.13
CA ASN A 35 -3.66 16.28 -9.55
C ASN A 35 -4.30 16.21 -10.95
N ASN A 36 -4.06 15.11 -11.68
CA ASN A 36 -4.78 14.73 -12.88
C ASN A 36 -5.54 13.43 -12.61
N ASN A 37 -6.87 13.46 -12.73
CA ASN A 37 -7.81 12.35 -12.49
C ASN A 37 -7.62 11.07 -13.34
N ASN A 38 -6.49 10.89 -14.02
CA ASN A 38 -6.16 9.66 -14.74
C ASN A 38 -5.07 8.92 -13.99
N ILE A 39 -5.51 7.81 -13.41
CA ILE A 39 -4.67 6.77 -12.85
C ILE A 39 -3.73 6.28 -13.97
N ASP A 40 -2.46 6.68 -13.93
CA ASP A 40 -1.35 5.95 -14.57
C ASP A 40 -0.82 4.86 -13.61
N THR A 41 -1.68 4.37 -12.69
CA THR A 41 -1.43 3.10 -12.01
C THR A 41 -2.02 2.01 -12.88
N ASP A 42 -1.16 1.30 -13.60
CA ASP A 42 -1.51 -0.02 -14.08
C ASP A 42 -1.88 -0.85 -12.83
N LEU A 43 -3.18 -1.07 -12.61
CA LEU A 43 -3.65 -2.01 -11.61
C LEU A 43 -3.37 -3.40 -12.18
N VAL A 44 -2.16 -3.91 -11.94
CA VAL A 44 -1.61 -5.06 -12.65
C VAL A 44 -2.13 -6.39 -12.12
N GLU A 45 -2.58 -6.49 -10.86
CA GLU A 45 -2.91 -7.81 -10.31
C GLU A 45 -3.92 -7.82 -9.16
N VAL A 46 -5.02 -8.54 -9.35
CA VAL A 46 -5.86 -9.04 -8.25
C VAL A 46 -5.64 -10.55 -8.18
N ASN A 47 -4.86 -10.98 -7.20
CA ASN A 47 -4.60 -12.39 -6.96
C ASN A 47 -5.31 -12.84 -5.71
N LYS A 48 -6.20 -13.82 -5.86
CA LYS A 48 -6.66 -14.61 -4.73
C LYS A 48 -5.64 -15.72 -4.50
N LEU A 49 -4.89 -15.63 -3.41
CA LEU A 49 -3.99 -16.71 -3.03
C LEU A 49 -4.84 -17.95 -2.71
N GLU A 50 -4.67 -19.02 -3.49
CA GLU A 50 -5.38 -20.29 -3.27
C GLU A 50 -5.11 -20.79 -1.84
N ASN A 51 -6.17 -21.23 -1.15
CA ASN A 51 -6.15 -21.70 0.25
C ASN A 51 -5.79 -20.65 1.32
N SER A 52 -5.91 -19.35 1.03
CA SER A 52 -5.77 -18.31 2.06
C SER A 52 -7.08 -17.56 2.33
N ASP A 53 -7.27 -17.13 3.59
CA ASP A 53 -8.34 -16.22 3.99
C ASP A 53 -8.08 -14.76 3.55
N VAL A 54 -7.21 -14.57 2.56
CA VAL A 54 -6.70 -13.27 2.12
C VAL A 54 -6.85 -13.13 0.60
N THR A 55 -7.26 -11.95 0.17
CA THR A 55 -7.19 -11.48 -1.22
C THR A 55 -6.07 -10.45 -1.31
N VAL A 56 -5.18 -10.62 -2.29
CA VAL A 56 -4.04 -9.73 -2.52
C VAL A 56 -4.33 -8.80 -3.68
N TYR A 57 -4.14 -7.51 -3.45
CA TYR A 57 -4.25 -6.46 -4.46
C TYR A 57 -2.87 -5.84 -4.67
N GLY A 58 -2.35 -5.94 -5.89
CA GLY A 58 -1.04 -5.42 -6.28
C GLY A 58 -1.14 -4.40 -7.41
N PHE A 59 -0.39 -3.31 -7.30
CA PHE A 59 -0.32 -2.28 -8.34
C PHE A 59 1.05 -1.62 -8.37
N PHE A 60 1.41 -1.14 -9.55
CA PHE A 60 2.57 -0.27 -9.70
C PHE A 60 2.15 1.19 -9.50
N VAL A 61 2.95 1.94 -8.78
CA VAL A 61 2.79 3.40 -8.64
C VAL A 61 4.06 4.08 -9.14
N VAL A 62 3.90 5.09 -9.99
CA VAL A 62 4.98 5.98 -10.38
C VAL A 62 4.89 7.23 -9.50
N ILE A 63 5.99 7.52 -8.82
CA ILE A 63 6.12 8.60 -7.85
C ILE A 63 7.11 9.59 -8.47
N PRO A 64 6.63 10.76 -8.94
CA PRO A 64 7.52 11.76 -9.52
C PRO A 64 8.58 12.19 -8.52
N HIS A 65 9.75 12.57 -9.02
CA HIS A 65 10.82 13.05 -8.14
C HIS A 65 10.33 14.19 -7.23
N GLN A 66 10.71 14.13 -5.94
CA GLN A 66 10.34 15.14 -4.92
C GLN A 66 8.83 15.30 -4.68
N GLU A 67 7.98 14.43 -5.23
CA GLU A 67 6.54 14.40 -4.95
C GLU A 67 6.17 13.27 -3.98
N ASN A 68 4.97 13.37 -3.42
CA ASN A 68 4.35 12.31 -2.62
C ASN A 68 3.08 11.85 -3.33
N LYS A 69 2.84 10.53 -3.32
CA LYS A 69 1.56 9.95 -3.74
C LYS A 69 0.84 9.39 -2.52
N ILE A 70 -0.46 9.66 -2.43
CA ILE A 70 -1.33 9.08 -1.39
C ILE A 70 -2.21 8.04 -2.06
N ILE A 71 -2.13 6.80 -1.57
CA ILE A 71 -2.99 5.70 -2.01
C ILE A 71 -4.02 5.44 -0.91
N THR A 72 -5.29 5.49 -1.27
CA THR A 72 -6.40 5.21 -0.37
C THR A 72 -7.05 3.89 -0.76
N VAL A 73 -7.18 2.99 0.20
CA VAL A 73 -7.89 1.72 0.05
C VAL A 73 -9.14 1.76 0.93
N ASN A 74 -10.32 1.77 0.33
CA ASN A 74 -11.57 1.65 1.08
C ASN A 74 -12.10 0.24 0.93
N TYR A 75 -12.54 -0.36 2.05
CA TYR A 75 -13.16 -1.68 2.05
C TYR A 75 -14.13 -1.79 3.23
N GLU A 76 -15.08 -2.72 3.10
CA GLU A 76 -16.04 -3.05 4.14
C GLU A 76 -15.74 -4.42 4.74
N LEU A 77 -15.76 -4.50 6.08
CA LEU A 77 -15.75 -5.74 6.83
C LEU A 77 -17.16 -6.04 7.37
N PRO A 78 -17.59 -7.30 7.43
CA PRO A 78 -18.84 -7.68 8.12
C PRO A 78 -18.80 -7.27 9.60
N VAL A 79 -19.98 -6.95 10.13
CA VAL A 79 -20.22 -6.32 11.46
C VAL A 79 -19.62 -7.11 12.63
N GLU A 80 -19.42 -8.41 12.46
CA GLU A 80 -18.68 -9.25 13.41
C GLU A 80 -17.44 -9.84 12.72
N PRO A 81 -16.30 -9.14 12.79
CA PRO A 81 -15.03 -9.73 12.45
C PRO A 81 -14.79 -10.89 13.43
N LYS A 82 -14.97 -12.14 13.00
CA LYS A 82 -14.63 -13.31 13.83
C LYS A 82 -13.11 -13.45 13.87
N GLY A 83 -12.44 -12.75 14.78
CA GLY A 83 -11.00 -12.90 15.05
C GLY A 83 -10.23 -11.59 15.13
N GLN A 84 -8.90 -11.71 15.29
CA GLN A 84 -7.95 -10.62 15.12
C GLN A 84 -7.51 -10.56 13.67
N TYR A 85 -7.39 -9.34 13.11
CA TYR A 85 -6.96 -9.15 11.74
C TYR A 85 -5.59 -8.50 11.71
N SER A 86 -4.77 -8.96 10.78
CA SER A 86 -3.50 -8.34 10.48
C SER A 86 -3.49 -7.83 9.05
N LEU A 87 -3.32 -6.53 8.86
CA LEU A 87 -2.95 -5.99 7.56
C LEU A 87 -1.46 -6.17 7.41
N TYR A 88 -1.04 -6.91 6.39
CA TYR A 88 0.35 -7.06 6.04
C TYR A 88 0.69 -6.08 4.92
N PHE A 89 1.76 -5.32 5.12
CA PHE A 89 2.30 -4.38 4.16
C PHE A 89 3.69 -4.84 3.76
N GLN A 90 3.90 -4.94 2.45
CA GLN A 90 5.19 -5.29 1.89
C GLN A 90 5.83 -4.06 1.25
N LYS A 91 7.03 -3.71 1.71
CA LYS A 91 7.80 -2.57 1.21
C LYS A 91 8.81 -3.08 0.18
N GLN A 92 8.56 -2.85 -1.10
CA GLN A 92 9.43 -3.31 -2.19
C GLN A 92 10.16 -2.18 -2.92
N SER A 93 10.34 -1.03 -2.25
CA SER A 93 10.82 0.19 -2.88
C SER A 93 12.28 0.13 -3.40
N GLY A 94 13.00 -0.99 -3.27
CA GLY A 94 14.41 -1.14 -3.69
C GLY A 94 15.40 -0.19 -2.98
N ILE A 95 14.89 0.79 -2.25
CA ILE A 95 15.58 1.88 -1.56
C ILE A 95 15.18 1.77 -0.08
N PRO A 96 16.10 1.35 0.81
CA PRO A 96 15.80 1.16 2.23
C PRO A 96 15.30 2.42 2.94
N SER A 97 15.76 3.60 2.51
CA SER A 97 15.44 4.89 3.12
C SER A 97 14.14 5.52 2.63
N TYR A 98 13.44 4.91 1.66
CA TYR A 98 12.21 5.49 1.12
C TYR A 98 11.14 5.56 2.21
N PRO A 99 10.59 6.73 2.59
CA PRO A 99 9.59 6.80 3.66
C PRO A 99 8.25 6.25 3.17
N MET A 100 7.61 5.39 3.97
CA MET A 100 6.25 4.91 3.71
C MET A 100 5.46 4.97 5.01
N LEU A 101 4.40 5.78 5.02
CA LEU A 101 3.52 5.95 6.17
C LEU A 101 2.20 5.23 5.91
N VAL A 102 1.75 4.43 6.87
CA VAL A 102 0.42 3.81 6.85
C VAL A 102 -0.43 4.41 7.96
N GLU A 103 -1.64 4.82 7.58
CA GLU A 103 -2.66 5.30 8.50
C GLU A 103 -3.92 4.44 8.38
N LEU A 104 -4.40 3.94 9.52
CA LEU A 104 -5.66 3.21 9.60
C LEU A 104 -6.74 4.14 10.16
N ILE A 105 -7.81 4.30 9.41
CA ILE A 105 -8.95 5.15 9.75
C ILE A 105 -10.21 4.29 9.61
N ASN A 106 -11.08 4.32 10.62
CA ASN A 106 -12.33 3.57 10.55
C ASN A 106 -13.36 4.27 9.66
N ASN A 107 -14.48 3.58 9.38
CA ASN A 107 -15.57 4.11 8.55
C ASN A 107 -16.25 5.39 9.10
N LYS A 108 -15.97 5.79 10.35
CA LYS A 108 -16.43 7.06 10.95
C LYS A 108 -15.41 8.19 10.81
N GLY A 109 -14.31 7.96 10.10
CA GLY A 109 -13.21 8.92 9.99
C GLY A 109 -12.35 9.01 11.27
N THR A 110 -12.52 8.09 12.22
CA THR A 110 -11.72 8.08 13.46
C THR A 110 -10.39 7.39 13.21
N PHE A 111 -9.30 8.11 13.43
CA PHE A 111 -7.95 7.57 13.43
C PHE A 111 -7.84 6.38 14.40
N GLN A 112 -7.31 5.27 13.91
CA GLN A 112 -7.06 4.06 14.69
C GLN A 112 -5.58 3.89 15.00
N SER A 113 -4.71 4.04 13.99
CA SER A 113 -3.27 3.84 14.16
C SER A 113 -2.47 4.45 13.01
N ARG A 114 -1.18 4.72 13.28
CA ARG A 114 -0.18 5.20 12.31
C ARG A 114 1.08 4.35 12.46
N LYS A 115 1.73 4.02 11.34
CA LYS A 115 3.00 3.31 11.35
C LYS A 115 3.91 3.74 10.20
N ASP A 116 5.15 4.08 10.54
CA ASP A 116 6.22 4.21 9.57
C ASP A 116 6.74 2.81 9.20
N LEU A 117 6.63 2.47 7.92
CA LEU A 117 7.11 1.21 7.38
C LEU A 117 8.57 1.35 6.94
N ASP A 118 9.49 0.92 7.80
CA ASP A 118 10.91 0.78 7.50
C ASP A 118 11.24 -0.53 6.77
N ARG A 119 10.34 -1.53 6.84
CA ARG A 119 10.43 -2.86 6.23
C ARG A 119 9.03 -3.47 6.07
N ASP A 120 8.97 -4.70 5.59
CA ASP A 120 7.76 -5.52 5.60
C ASP A 120 7.22 -5.67 7.03
N GLN A 121 5.96 -5.31 7.25
CA GLN A 121 5.38 -5.34 8.59
C GLN A 121 3.87 -5.63 8.57
N SER A 122 3.41 -6.24 9.66
CA SER A 122 1.98 -6.40 9.95
C SER A 122 1.48 -5.32 10.93
N MET A 123 0.22 -4.96 10.80
CA MET A 123 -0.55 -4.14 11.75
C MET A 123 -1.77 -4.91 12.21
N LEU A 124 -1.89 -5.11 13.52
CA LEU A 124 -3.00 -5.82 14.16
C LEU A 124 -4.15 -4.84 14.48
N PHE A 125 -5.39 -5.30 14.29
CA PHE A 125 -6.61 -4.59 14.68
C PHE A 125 -7.77 -5.58 14.92
#